data_AF-R0M8M9-F1
#
_entry.id   AF-R0M8M9-F1
#
_cell.length_a   1.000
_cell.length_b   1.000
_cell.length_c   1.000
_cell.angle_alpha   90.00
_cell.angle_beta   90.00
_cell.angle_gamma   90.00
#
_symmetry.space_group_name_H-M   'P 1'
#
loop_
_entity.id
_entity.type
_entity.pdbx_description
1 polymer ?
#
loop_
_entity_poly.entity_id
_entity_poly.type
_entity_poly.pdbx_seq_one_letter_code
_entity_poly.pdbx_strand_id
1 'polypeptide(L)'
;MSFTSFILSQPLFPYFPLLSFPIYPPPPSTHTPHFPSFPFTPQPPKMGNFCSCLNTKKPKCIVSIIGLEEDVKQILNVIVPNFDCSSKLSKFSEYPITYNNAEIIINAHINNSLIKNLINLHSKSEFASIYAINADNKLSLESARNIMDDQERIQGKLISVLCKGKYLDSPGINELKVMFQETIHDSFDFIKYTDEEVVKSVKMTFDKIHNRLSE
;
A
#
# COMPACT_ATOMS: atom_id res chain seq x y z
N MET A 1 55.53 -4.69 22.70
CA MET A 1 54.39 -4.80 21.78
C MET A 1 53.90 -3.38 21.50
N SER A 2 54.19 -2.90 20.29
CA SER A 2 53.96 -1.52 19.85
C SER A 2 52.50 -1.33 19.42
N PHE A 3 51.89 -0.23 19.86
CA PHE A 3 50.59 0.23 19.37
C PHE A 3 50.79 1.16 18.18
N THR A 4 50.20 0.79 17.05
CA THR A 4 50.15 1.53 15.80
C THR A 4 48.92 2.44 15.75
N SER A 5 49.20 3.72 15.47
CA SER A 5 48.50 4.61 14.54
C SER A 5 46.99 4.87 14.70
N PHE A 6 46.67 6.01 15.34
CA PHE A 6 45.46 6.79 15.09
C PHE A 6 45.67 7.68 13.86
N ILE A 7 44.81 7.55 12.84
CA ILE A 7 44.66 8.56 11.77
C ILE A 7 43.26 9.15 11.91
N LEU A 8 43.21 10.44 12.23
CA LEU A 8 42.04 11.30 12.21
C LEU A 8 41.67 11.61 10.74
N SER A 9 40.46 11.23 10.32
CA SER A 9 39.89 11.61 9.04
C SER A 9 39.09 12.92 9.19
N GLN A 10 39.49 13.96 8.47
CA GLN A 10 38.73 15.21 8.30
C GLN A 10 37.60 15.03 7.26
N PRO A 11 36.43 15.66 7.41
CA PRO A 11 35.47 15.79 6.33
C PRO A 11 35.72 17.07 5.50
N LEU A 12 36.03 16.86 4.21
CA LEU A 12 36.05 17.90 3.18
C LEU A 12 34.61 18.24 2.76
N PHE A 13 34.20 19.49 2.97
CA PHE A 13 32.97 20.07 2.45
C PHE A 13 33.01 20.15 0.91
N PRO A 14 31.96 19.74 0.19
CA PRO A 14 31.84 20.07 -1.23
C PRO A 14 31.29 21.50 -1.42
N TYR A 15 32.01 22.25 -2.25
CA TYR A 15 31.66 23.55 -2.80
C TYR A 15 30.32 23.54 -3.55
N PHE A 16 29.45 24.49 -3.23
CA PHE A 16 28.28 24.87 -4.05
C PHE A 16 28.69 25.97 -5.05
N PRO A 17 28.49 25.81 -6.37
CA PRO A 17 28.53 26.94 -7.29
C PRO A 17 27.16 27.62 -7.39
N LEU A 18 27.17 28.93 -7.17
CA LEU A 18 26.08 29.88 -7.37
C LEU A 18 25.57 29.81 -8.82
N LEU A 19 24.28 29.48 -8.99
CA LEU A 19 23.57 29.60 -10.26
C LEU A 19 23.20 31.07 -10.52
N SER A 20 23.71 31.59 -11.63
CA SER A 20 23.41 32.91 -12.19
C SER A 20 21.97 32.94 -12.74
N PHE A 21 21.17 33.90 -12.29
CA PHE A 21 19.85 34.19 -12.88
C PHE A 21 20.01 34.94 -14.22
N PRO A 22 19.32 34.53 -15.31
CA PRO A 22 19.20 35.38 -16.48
C PRO A 22 18.15 36.48 -16.22
N ILE A 23 18.61 37.73 -16.39
CA ILE A 23 17.81 38.95 -16.39
C ILE A 23 16.93 38.95 -17.65
N TYR A 24 15.61 38.90 -17.49
CA TYR A 24 14.67 39.16 -18.58
C TYR A 24 14.59 40.68 -18.85
N PRO A 25 14.62 41.12 -20.12
CA PRO A 25 14.35 42.51 -20.46
C PRO A 25 12.85 42.85 -20.29
N PRO A 26 12.50 44.10 -19.95
CA PRO A 26 11.12 44.52 -19.75
C PRO A 26 10.34 44.55 -21.07
N PRO A 27 9.00 44.33 -21.04
CA PRO A 27 8.15 44.39 -22.23
C PRO A 27 7.96 45.84 -22.73
N PRO A 28 7.78 46.05 -24.05
CA PRO A 28 7.61 47.38 -24.63
C PRO A 28 6.23 47.98 -24.35
N SER A 29 6.22 49.31 -24.28
CA SER A 29 5.09 50.21 -24.00
C SER A 29 3.90 49.99 -24.93
N THR A 30 2.72 49.81 -24.33
CA THR A 30 1.43 49.70 -25.01
C THR A 30 0.93 51.07 -25.47
N HIS A 31 0.79 51.24 -26.78
CA HIS A 31 -0.08 52.25 -27.38
C HIS A 31 -1.53 51.96 -27.03
N THR A 32 -2.23 52.96 -26.51
CA THR A 32 -3.68 52.96 -26.26
C THR A 32 -4.47 53.31 -27.53
N PRO A 33 -5.43 52.49 -27.95
CA PRO A 33 -6.53 52.94 -28.78
C PRO A 33 -7.82 53.04 -27.94
N HIS A 34 -8.49 54.18 -28.08
CA HIS A 34 -9.82 54.47 -27.57
C HIS A 34 -10.84 53.42 -28.04
N PHE A 35 -11.56 52.82 -27.08
CA PHE A 35 -12.80 52.07 -27.34
C PHE A 35 -14.00 52.82 -26.76
N PRO A 36 -15.12 52.91 -27.48
CA PRO A 36 -16.33 53.57 -27.01
C PRO A 36 -17.02 52.77 -25.89
N SER A 37 -17.49 53.49 -24.89
CA SER A 37 -18.17 53.01 -23.69
C SER A 37 -19.57 52.46 -24.01
N PHE A 38 -19.75 51.15 -23.87
CA PHE A 38 -21.06 50.51 -23.78
C PHE A 38 -21.42 50.25 -22.31
N PRO A 39 -22.67 50.49 -21.87
CA PRO A 39 -23.08 50.24 -20.49
C PRO A 39 -23.18 48.72 -20.24
N PHE A 40 -22.20 48.16 -19.53
CA PHE A 40 -22.29 46.83 -18.95
C PHE A 40 -23.21 46.89 -17.72
N THR A 41 -24.46 46.46 -17.88
CA THR A 41 -25.26 45.96 -16.75
C THR A 41 -24.62 44.66 -16.26
N PRO A 42 -24.23 44.52 -14.98
CA PRO A 42 -23.74 43.25 -14.46
C PRO A 42 -24.91 42.27 -14.38
N GLN A 43 -25.00 41.35 -15.36
CA GLN A 43 -25.77 40.13 -15.15
C GLN A 43 -25.04 39.29 -14.09
N PRO A 44 -25.74 38.78 -13.06
CA PRO A 44 -25.13 37.84 -12.13
C PRO A 44 -24.63 36.63 -12.93
N PRO A 45 -23.46 36.06 -12.58
CA PRO A 45 -22.95 34.88 -13.27
C PRO A 45 -24.02 33.80 -13.19
N LYS A 46 -24.45 33.31 -14.36
CA LYS A 46 -25.24 32.08 -14.44
C LYS A 46 -24.49 31.04 -13.65
N MET A 47 -25.05 30.62 -12.50
CA MET A 47 -24.59 29.45 -11.77
C MET A 47 -24.60 28.31 -12.78
N GLY A 48 -23.43 28.01 -13.34
CA GLY A 48 -23.23 26.76 -14.03
C GLY A 48 -23.62 25.68 -13.05
N ASN A 49 -24.49 24.76 -13.47
CA ASN A 49 -24.83 23.58 -12.71
C ASN A 49 -23.53 22.83 -12.41
N PHE A 50 -22.90 23.14 -11.28
CA PHE A 50 -21.89 22.29 -10.69
C PHE A 50 -22.61 20.99 -10.38
N CYS A 51 -22.33 19.98 -11.19
CA CYS A 51 -22.75 18.62 -10.92
C CYS A 51 -22.15 18.25 -9.55
N SER A 52 -22.98 18.35 -8.49
CA SER A 52 -22.58 18.06 -7.10
C SER A 52 -22.15 16.60 -6.91
N CYS A 53 -22.25 15.79 -7.97
CA CYS A 53 -21.82 14.41 -8.05
C CYS A 53 -20.30 14.24 -8.26
N LEU A 54 -19.56 15.30 -8.63
CA LEU A 54 -18.12 15.22 -8.96
C LEU A 54 -17.18 15.56 -7.79
N ASN A 55 -17.70 15.91 -6.61
CA ASN A 55 -16.88 16.36 -5.48
C ASN A 55 -17.02 15.53 -4.19
N THR A 56 -17.53 14.29 -4.30
CA THR A 56 -17.37 13.31 -3.23
C THR A 56 -15.96 12.74 -3.33
N LYS A 57 -15.06 13.17 -2.42
CA LYS A 57 -13.75 12.51 -2.23
C LYS A 57 -14.02 11.03 -2.01
N LYS A 58 -13.67 10.19 -2.98
CA LYS A 58 -13.74 8.74 -2.82
C LYS A 58 -12.82 8.35 -1.66
N PRO A 59 -13.27 7.51 -0.73
CA PRO A 59 -12.41 7.06 0.36
C PRO A 59 -11.23 6.29 -0.24
N LYS A 60 -10.04 6.59 0.27
CA LYS A 60 -8.78 6.03 -0.23
C LYS A 60 -8.05 5.33 0.90
N CYS A 61 -7.60 4.10 0.67
CA CYS A 61 -6.82 3.35 1.65
C CYS A 61 -5.69 2.56 0.99
N ILE A 62 -4.69 2.21 1.79
CA ILE A 62 -3.59 1.34 1.40
C ILE A 62 -3.79 0.00 2.10
N VAL A 63 -3.77 -1.09 1.33
CA VAL A 63 -3.86 -2.46 1.83
C VAL A 63 -2.59 -3.19 1.44
N SER A 64 -1.88 -3.74 2.42
CA SER A 64 -0.71 -4.57 2.13
C SER A 64 -1.08 -6.05 2.07
N ILE A 65 -0.50 -6.75 1.12
CA ILE A 65 -0.60 -8.21 0.99
C ILE A 65 0.81 -8.76 1.14
N ILE A 66 1.01 -9.64 2.12
CA ILE A 66 2.32 -10.16 2.52
C ILE A 66 2.29 -11.68 2.43
N GLY A 67 3.24 -12.28 1.70
CA GLY A 67 3.32 -13.74 1.58
C GLY A 67 4.38 -14.18 0.57
N LEU A 68 4.42 -15.46 0.24
CA LEU A 68 5.23 -15.92 -0.90
C LEU A 68 4.63 -15.46 -2.22
N GLU A 69 5.44 -15.46 -3.28
CA GLU A 69 5.03 -15.00 -4.62
C GLU A 69 3.72 -15.66 -5.08
N GLU A 70 3.64 -16.99 -4.99
CA GLU A 70 2.47 -17.75 -5.42
C GLU A 70 1.22 -17.46 -4.58
N ASP A 71 1.39 -17.28 -3.26
CA ASP A 71 0.29 -17.00 -2.33
C ASP A 71 -0.28 -15.59 -2.56
N VAL A 72 0.60 -14.62 -2.83
CA VAL A 72 0.21 -13.24 -3.16
C VAL A 72 -0.47 -13.18 -4.52
N LYS A 73 0.07 -13.85 -5.54
CA LYS A 73 -0.54 -13.94 -6.87
C LYS A 73 -1.97 -14.47 -6.81
N GLN A 74 -2.24 -15.44 -5.95
CA GLN A 74 -3.57 -16.01 -5.79
C GLN A 74 -4.60 -14.95 -5.37
N ILE A 75 -4.23 -14.05 -4.44
CA ILE A 75 -5.10 -12.96 -4.00
C ILE A 75 -5.22 -11.88 -5.08
N LEU A 76 -4.09 -11.47 -5.67
CA LEU A 76 -4.08 -10.45 -6.73
C LEU A 76 -4.94 -10.86 -7.93
N ASN A 77 -4.89 -12.13 -8.33
CA ASN A 77 -5.72 -12.67 -9.40
C ASN A 77 -7.23 -12.55 -9.14
N VAL A 78 -7.66 -12.52 -7.87
CA VAL A 78 -9.07 -12.36 -7.52
C VAL A 78 -9.51 -10.90 -7.53
N ILE A 79 -8.63 -9.98 -7.13
CA ILE A 79 -9.02 -8.60 -6.81
C ILE A 79 -8.52 -7.56 -7.81
N VAL A 80 -7.41 -7.82 -8.49
CA VAL A 80 -6.82 -6.92 -9.49
C VAL A 80 -7.37 -7.31 -10.87
N PRO A 81 -8.10 -6.43 -11.57
CA PRO A 81 -8.63 -6.73 -12.90
C PRO A 81 -7.51 -7.03 -13.90
N ASN A 82 -7.67 -8.10 -14.68
CA ASN A 82 -6.72 -8.52 -15.73
C ASN A 82 -5.29 -8.76 -15.21
N PHE A 83 -5.14 -9.22 -13.97
CA PHE A 83 -3.83 -9.55 -13.40
C PHE A 83 -3.19 -10.72 -14.15
N ASP A 84 -1.92 -10.55 -14.54
CA ASP A 84 -1.16 -11.59 -15.23
C ASP A 84 -0.42 -12.49 -14.23
N CYS A 85 -1.01 -13.66 -13.95
CA CYS A 85 -0.41 -14.68 -13.09
C CYS A 85 0.90 -15.27 -13.61
N SER A 86 1.17 -15.16 -14.92
CA SER A 86 2.41 -15.70 -15.51
C SER A 86 3.61 -14.79 -15.29
N SER A 87 3.36 -13.50 -15.02
CA SER A 87 4.40 -12.53 -14.73
C SER A 87 5.06 -12.80 -13.37
N LYS A 88 6.38 -12.58 -13.30
CA LYS A 88 7.11 -12.62 -12.04
C LYS A 88 6.86 -11.34 -11.26
N LEU A 89 6.47 -11.46 -9.99
CA LEU A 89 6.29 -10.30 -9.13
C LEU A 89 7.64 -9.73 -8.69
N SER A 90 7.75 -8.40 -8.70
CA SER A 90 8.84 -7.72 -8.01
C SER A 90 8.71 -7.91 -6.50
N LYS A 91 9.80 -7.70 -5.76
CA LYS A 91 9.79 -7.82 -4.29
C LYS A 91 8.71 -6.96 -3.62
N PHE A 92 8.47 -5.78 -4.21
CA PHE A 92 7.41 -4.86 -3.88
C PHE A 92 6.72 -4.42 -5.17
N SER A 93 5.39 -4.38 -5.18
CA SER A 93 4.59 -3.90 -6.32
C SER A 93 3.32 -3.22 -5.82
N GLU A 94 2.86 -2.21 -6.56
CA GLU A 94 1.67 -1.42 -6.22
C GLU A 94 0.60 -1.59 -7.29
N TYR A 95 -0.63 -1.88 -6.86
CA TYR A 95 -1.78 -2.06 -7.73
C TYR A 95 -2.93 -1.16 -7.28
N PRO A 96 -3.19 -0.03 -7.96
CA PRO A 96 -4.36 0.78 -7.68
C PRO A 96 -5.60 0.10 -8.27
N ILE A 97 -6.62 -0.12 -7.44
CA ILE A 97 -7.91 -0.66 -7.84
C ILE A 97 -9.05 0.23 -7.35
N THR A 98 -10.21 0.11 -8.02
CA THR A 98 -11.47 0.65 -7.51
C THR A 98 -12.32 -0.52 -7.00
N TYR A 99 -12.70 -0.48 -5.73
CA TYR A 99 -13.51 -1.53 -5.10
C TYR A 99 -14.68 -0.88 -4.35
N ASN A 100 -15.92 -1.23 -4.70
CA ASN A 100 -17.14 -0.68 -4.10
C ASN A 100 -17.15 0.87 -3.94
N ASN A 101 -16.70 1.60 -4.98
CA ASN A 101 -16.53 3.07 -4.98
C ASN A 101 -15.42 3.65 -4.08
N ALA A 102 -14.61 2.82 -3.43
CA ALA A 102 -13.37 3.21 -2.78
C ALA A 102 -12.15 3.02 -3.70
N GLU A 103 -11.13 3.86 -3.53
CA GLU A 103 -9.82 3.68 -4.17
C GLU A 103 -8.91 2.91 -3.21
N ILE A 104 -8.50 1.70 -3.59
CA ILE A 104 -7.60 0.87 -2.78
C ILE A 104 -6.27 0.77 -3.51
N ILE A 105 -5.19 1.17 -2.85
CA ILE A 105 -3.83 0.90 -3.32
C ILE A 105 -3.39 -0.40 -2.65
N ILE A 106 -3.21 -1.45 -3.44
CA ILE A 106 -2.69 -2.73 -2.95
C ILE A 106 -1.17 -2.71 -3.04
N ASN A 107 -0.52 -2.86 -1.90
CA ASN A 107 0.92 -3.04 -1.78
C ASN A 107 1.23 -4.53 -1.63
N ALA A 108 1.74 -5.16 -2.69
CA ALA A 108 2.14 -6.56 -2.67
C ALA A 108 3.61 -6.70 -2.24
N HIS A 109 3.83 -7.36 -1.11
CA HIS A 109 5.14 -7.61 -0.50
C HIS A 109 5.49 -9.10 -0.60
N ILE A 110 6.46 -9.43 -1.44
CA ILE A 110 6.92 -10.81 -1.59
C ILE A 110 7.95 -11.11 -0.51
N ASN A 111 7.62 -12.06 0.37
CA ASN A 111 8.43 -12.36 1.53
C ASN A 111 9.82 -12.86 1.14
N ASN A 112 10.83 -12.10 1.54
CA ASN A 112 12.24 -12.40 1.38
C ASN A 112 13.02 -11.80 2.55
N SER A 113 14.29 -12.17 2.71
CA SER A 113 15.13 -11.72 3.82
C SER A 113 15.26 -10.20 4.00
N LEU A 114 14.97 -9.41 2.96
CA LEU A 114 15.08 -7.94 2.97
C LEU A 114 13.73 -7.22 3.08
N ILE A 115 12.59 -7.92 2.93
CA ILE A 115 11.26 -7.30 2.91
C ILE A 115 10.87 -6.77 4.29
N LYS A 116 11.45 -7.31 5.37
CA LYS A 116 11.09 -7.01 6.77
C LYS A 116 11.18 -5.52 7.09
N ASN A 117 12.26 -4.88 6.64
CA ASN A 117 12.44 -3.43 6.80
C ASN A 117 11.41 -2.63 5.98
N LEU A 118 11.01 -3.15 4.81
CA LEU A 118 10.01 -2.52 3.96
C LEU A 118 8.62 -2.61 4.58
N ILE A 119 8.23 -3.77 5.11
CA ILE A 119 6.97 -3.97 5.83
C ILE A 119 6.89 -3.00 7.02
N ASN A 120 7.96 -2.88 7.81
CA ASN A 120 8.00 -1.96 8.95
C ASN A 120 7.94 -0.47 8.56
N LEU A 121 8.39 -0.11 7.36
CA LEU A 121 8.27 1.26 6.86
C LEU A 121 6.84 1.60 6.42
N HIS A 122 6.13 0.63 5.84
CA HIS A 122 4.79 0.82 5.29
C HIS A 122 3.68 0.57 6.33
N SER A 123 3.95 -0.21 7.38
CA SER A 123 2.95 -0.57 8.40
C SER A 123 2.25 0.64 9.06
N LYS A 124 2.93 1.79 9.15
CA LYS A 124 2.35 3.02 9.73
C LYS A 124 1.36 3.73 8.80
N SER A 125 1.46 3.54 7.49
CA SER A 125 0.58 4.17 6.48
C SER A 125 -0.50 3.23 5.97
N GLU A 126 -0.38 1.93 6.26
CA GLU A 126 -1.34 0.91 5.87
C GLU A 126 -2.62 0.99 6.71
N PHE A 127 -3.75 0.89 6.02
CA PHE A 127 -5.05 0.75 6.67
C PHE A 127 -5.28 -0.70 7.10
N ALA A 128 -4.92 -1.65 6.24
CA ALA A 128 -5.06 -3.07 6.52
C ALA A 128 -3.87 -3.88 5.98
N SER A 129 -3.57 -4.99 6.64
CA SER A 129 -2.53 -5.93 6.22
C SER A 129 -3.11 -7.34 6.09
N ILE A 130 -2.90 -7.97 4.95
CA ILE A 130 -3.38 -9.31 4.61
C ILE A 130 -2.17 -10.24 4.51
N TYR A 131 -2.11 -11.26 5.36
CA TYR A 131 -1.08 -12.29 5.29
C TYR A 131 -1.60 -13.47 4.48
N ALA A 132 -0.98 -13.72 3.33
CA ALA A 132 -1.31 -14.80 2.41
C ALA A 132 -0.47 -16.03 2.72
N ILE A 133 -1.11 -17.14 3.08
CA ILE A 133 -0.41 -18.33 3.56
C ILE A 133 -1.04 -19.57 2.93
N ASN A 134 -0.20 -20.43 2.35
CA ASN A 134 -0.59 -21.75 1.88
C ASN A 134 -0.06 -22.82 2.83
N ALA A 135 -0.94 -23.36 3.67
CA ALA A 135 -0.61 -24.36 4.68
C ALA A 135 -0.15 -25.70 4.08
N ASP A 136 -0.49 -25.99 2.83
CA ASP A 136 0.01 -27.19 2.16
C ASP A 136 1.45 -27.02 1.67
N ASN A 137 1.96 -25.77 1.63
CA ASN A 137 3.32 -25.44 1.27
C ASN A 137 4.16 -25.18 2.53
N LYS A 138 5.07 -26.12 2.85
CA LYS A 138 5.98 -26.01 3.99
C LYS A 138 6.78 -24.70 4.00
N LEU A 139 7.22 -24.22 2.83
CA LEU A 139 7.96 -22.96 2.73
C LEU A 139 7.08 -21.76 3.10
N SER A 140 5.80 -21.79 2.75
CA SER A 140 4.86 -20.71 3.10
C SER A 140 4.63 -20.65 4.61
N LEU A 141 4.48 -21.80 5.27
CA LEU A 141 4.38 -21.88 6.73
C LEU A 141 5.64 -21.38 7.44
N GLU A 142 6.82 -21.83 7.01
CA GLU A 142 8.10 -21.35 7.58
C GLU A 142 8.30 -19.86 7.33
N SER A 143 7.93 -19.39 6.13
CA SER A 143 7.97 -17.97 5.75
C SER A 143 7.09 -17.12 6.65
N ALA A 144 5.88 -17.60 6.97
CA ALA A 144 4.97 -16.92 7.88
C ALA A 144 5.51 -16.89 9.32
N ARG A 145 6.04 -18.01 9.83
CA ARG A 145 6.69 -18.06 11.16
C ARG A 145 7.84 -17.07 11.28
N ASN A 146 8.70 -17.02 10.27
CA ASN A 146 9.83 -16.08 10.21
C ASN A 146 9.43 -14.60 10.15
N ILE A 147 8.20 -14.28 9.73
CA ILE A 147 7.68 -12.92 9.83
C ILE A 147 7.28 -12.63 11.28
N MET A 148 6.61 -13.59 11.93
CA MET A 148 6.10 -13.42 13.30
C MET A 148 7.21 -13.32 14.34
N ASP A 149 8.22 -14.20 14.27
CA ASP A 149 9.29 -14.28 15.27
C ASP A 149 10.13 -12.98 15.36
N ASP A 150 10.23 -12.23 14.25
CA ASP A 150 11.03 -11.02 14.16
C ASP A 150 10.22 -9.71 14.31
N GLN A 151 8.89 -9.81 14.49
CA GLN A 151 8.02 -8.65 14.69
C GLN A 151 7.71 -8.51 16.19
N GLU A 152 8.30 -7.51 16.86
CA GLU A 152 7.92 -7.17 18.25
C GLU A 152 6.44 -6.80 18.37
N ARG A 153 5.84 -6.28 17.30
CA ARG A 153 4.41 -5.97 17.19
C ARG A 153 3.97 -5.71 15.75
N ILE A 154 2.94 -6.41 15.28
CA ILE A 154 2.27 -6.04 14.03
C ILE A 154 1.23 -4.97 14.38
N GLN A 155 1.39 -3.76 13.84
CA GLN A 155 0.46 -2.65 14.00
C GLN A 155 -0.30 -2.44 12.69
N GLY A 156 -1.62 -2.30 12.77
CA GLY A 156 -2.49 -2.06 11.62
C GLY A 156 -3.95 -2.01 12.05
N LYS A 157 -4.77 -1.15 11.44
CA LYS A 157 -6.18 -0.99 11.87
C LYS A 157 -7.00 -2.27 11.68
N LEU A 158 -6.62 -3.08 10.68
CA LEU A 158 -7.22 -4.38 10.42
C LEU A 158 -6.16 -5.35 9.88
N ILE A 159 -6.00 -6.50 10.54
CA ILE A 159 -5.07 -7.54 10.12
C ILE A 159 -5.87 -8.80 9.82
N SER A 160 -5.68 -9.34 8.62
CA SER A 160 -6.36 -10.56 8.17
C SER A 160 -5.34 -11.60 7.72
N VAL A 161 -5.44 -12.81 8.23
CA VAL A 161 -4.64 -13.95 7.78
C VAL A 161 -5.51 -14.81 6.89
N LEU A 162 -5.14 -14.91 5.62
CA LEU A 162 -5.75 -15.77 4.62
C LEU A 162 -4.93 -17.05 4.51
N CYS A 163 -5.37 -18.08 5.24
CA CYS A 163 -4.73 -19.39 5.29
C CYS A 163 -5.48 -20.39 4.40
N LYS A 164 -4.90 -20.68 3.23
CA LYS A 164 -5.34 -21.73 2.33
C LYS A 164 -4.80 -23.09 2.78
N GLY A 165 -5.60 -24.15 2.70
CA GLY A 165 -5.08 -25.52 2.80
C GLY A 165 -6.12 -26.59 2.49
N LYS A 166 -5.66 -27.81 2.20
CA LYS A 166 -6.53 -28.99 2.03
C LYS A 166 -7.05 -29.52 3.37
N TYR A 167 -6.20 -29.45 4.41
CA TYR A 167 -6.52 -29.92 5.76
C TYR A 167 -6.49 -28.76 6.76
N LEU A 168 -7.62 -28.09 6.91
CA LEU A 168 -7.75 -26.84 7.68
C LEU A 168 -7.53 -27.00 9.20
N ASP A 169 -7.66 -28.23 9.72
CA ASP A 169 -7.48 -28.54 11.13
C ASP A 169 -6.10 -29.13 11.46
N SER A 170 -5.11 -28.92 10.59
CA SER A 170 -3.75 -29.37 10.86
C SER A 170 -3.14 -28.62 12.08
N PRO A 171 -2.31 -29.30 12.89
CA PRO A 171 -1.66 -28.69 14.04
C PRO A 171 -0.86 -27.43 13.68
N GLY A 172 -0.15 -27.46 12.54
CA GLY A 172 0.65 -26.31 12.09
C GLY A 172 -0.17 -25.04 11.81
N ILE A 173 -1.40 -25.18 11.30
CA ILE A 173 -2.31 -24.04 11.10
C ILE A 173 -2.79 -23.49 12.45
N ASN A 174 -3.06 -24.36 13.42
CA ASN A 174 -3.53 -23.95 14.74
C ASN A 174 -2.40 -23.25 15.53
N GLU A 175 -1.17 -23.77 15.47
CA GLU A 175 0.01 -23.09 16.01
C GLU A 175 0.18 -21.70 15.39
N LEU A 176 0.07 -21.61 14.05
CA LEU A 176 0.18 -20.33 13.34
C LEU A 176 -0.88 -19.34 13.81
N LYS A 177 -2.13 -19.79 13.95
CA LYS A 177 -3.21 -18.95 14.47
C LYS A 177 -2.90 -18.43 15.87
N VAL A 178 -2.39 -19.28 16.76
CA VAL A 178 -2.00 -18.86 18.13
C VAL A 178 -0.90 -17.81 18.09
N MET A 179 0.16 -18.02 17.30
CA MET A 179 1.24 -17.04 17.17
C MET A 179 0.73 -15.68 16.67
N PHE A 180 -0.12 -15.66 15.63
CA PHE A 180 -0.72 -14.41 15.15
C PHE A 180 -1.61 -13.74 16.21
N GLN A 181 -2.37 -14.51 16.99
CA GLN A 181 -3.21 -13.96 18.07
C GLN A 181 -2.39 -13.36 19.22
N GLU A 182 -1.23 -13.92 19.52
CA GLU A 182 -0.34 -13.41 20.57
C GLU A 182 0.39 -12.13 20.16
N THR A 183 0.77 -12.02 18.88
CA THR A 183 1.52 -10.86 18.36
C THR A 183 0.62 -9.68 17.96
N ILE A 184 -0.66 -9.92 17.63
CA ILE A 184 -1.59 -8.88 17.14
C ILE A 184 -2.53 -8.41 18.24
N HIS A 185 -2.50 -7.11 18.52
CA HIS A 185 -3.36 -6.47 19.52
C HIS A 185 -4.51 -5.65 18.94
N ASP A 186 -4.57 -5.50 17.61
CA ASP A 186 -5.62 -4.77 16.89
C ASP A 186 -6.68 -5.73 16.32
N SER A 187 -7.60 -5.22 15.49
CA SER A 187 -8.66 -6.02 14.85
C SER A 187 -8.06 -7.15 14.02
N PHE A 188 -8.19 -8.39 14.49
CA PHE A 188 -7.57 -9.58 13.92
C PHE A 188 -8.60 -10.58 13.42
N ASP A 189 -8.41 -11.07 12.19
CA ASP A 189 -9.19 -12.14 11.59
C ASP A 189 -8.27 -13.24 11.06
N PHE A 190 -8.51 -14.49 11.45
CA PHE A 190 -7.83 -15.67 10.88
C PHE A 190 -8.83 -16.49 10.06
N ILE A 191 -8.68 -16.47 8.74
CA ILE A 191 -9.61 -17.08 7.79
C ILE A 191 -8.94 -18.31 7.17
N LYS A 192 -9.53 -19.47 7.44
CA LYS A 192 -9.15 -20.75 6.84
C LYS A 192 -10.07 -21.02 5.64
N TYR A 193 -9.51 -21.44 4.50
CA TYR A 193 -10.31 -21.73 3.30
C TYR A 193 -9.64 -22.76 2.40
N THR A 194 -10.44 -23.45 1.60
CA THR A 194 -9.95 -24.39 0.57
C THR A 194 -9.79 -23.71 -0.79
N ASP A 195 -9.23 -24.42 -1.78
CA ASP A 195 -9.06 -23.92 -3.15
C ASP A 195 -10.36 -23.44 -3.81
N GLU A 196 -11.47 -24.07 -3.49
CA GLU A 196 -12.80 -23.72 -4.02
C GLU A 196 -13.33 -22.41 -3.42
N GLU A 197 -12.86 -22.04 -2.23
CA GLU A 197 -13.36 -20.93 -1.44
C GLU A 197 -12.52 -19.65 -1.56
N VAL A 198 -11.45 -19.67 -2.38
CA VAL A 198 -10.49 -18.58 -2.54
C VAL A 198 -11.18 -17.27 -2.90
N VAL A 199 -12.02 -17.30 -3.96
CA VAL A 199 -12.70 -16.08 -4.47
C VAL A 199 -13.61 -15.49 -3.40
N LYS A 200 -14.37 -16.35 -2.71
CA LYS A 200 -15.30 -15.94 -1.65
C LYS A 200 -14.54 -15.33 -0.47
N SER A 201 -13.49 -16.00 -0.01
CA SER A 201 -12.72 -15.60 1.17
C SER A 201 -11.97 -14.29 0.95
N VAL A 202 -11.33 -14.13 -0.22
CA VAL A 202 -10.65 -12.88 -0.58
C VAL A 202 -11.66 -11.73 -0.67
N LYS A 203 -12.77 -11.89 -1.39
CA LYS A 203 -13.78 -10.82 -1.50
C LYS A 203 -14.36 -10.44 -0.15
N MET A 204 -14.70 -11.42 0.69
CA MET A 204 -15.21 -11.16 2.04
C MET A 204 -14.22 -10.34 2.89
N THR A 205 -12.91 -10.57 2.76
CA THR A 205 -11.89 -9.75 3.43
C THR A 205 -11.86 -8.32 2.90
N PHE A 206 -11.95 -8.12 1.58
CA PHE A 206 -12.00 -6.78 0.99
C PHE A 206 -13.31 -6.04 1.33
N ASP A 207 -14.43 -6.74 1.41
CA ASP A 207 -15.70 -6.18 1.88
C ASP A 207 -15.60 -5.71 3.34
N LYS A 208 -14.94 -6.49 4.23
CA LYS A 208 -14.66 -6.07 5.60
C LYS A 208 -13.79 -4.81 5.66
N ILE A 209 -12.73 -4.75 4.84
CA ILE A 209 -11.86 -3.56 4.74
C ILE A 209 -12.69 -2.34 4.31
N HIS A 210 -13.52 -2.51 3.29
CA HIS A 210 -14.38 -1.43 2.78
C HIS A 210 -15.39 -0.94 3.83
N ASN A 211 -16.06 -1.86 4.54
CA ASN A 211 -17.02 -1.51 5.58
C ASN A 211 -16.34 -0.71 6.70
N ARG A 212 -15.16 -1.14 7.14
CA ARG A 212 -14.35 -0.40 8.13
C ARG A 212 -13.84 0.95 7.66
N LEU A 213 -13.67 1.15 6.36
CA LEU A 213 -13.31 2.45 5.78
C LEU A 213 -14.48 3.43 5.79
N SER A 214 -15.71 2.93 5.88
CA SER A 214 -16.96 3.70 5.87
C SER A 214 -17.46 4.05 7.28
N GLU A 215 -16.91 3.42 8.33
CA GLU A 215 -17.14 3.71 9.76
C GLU A 215 -16.37 4.96 10.22
#